data_AF-A0A947S9X0-F1
#
_entry.id   AF-A0A947S9X0-F1
#
_cell.length_a   1.000
_cell.length_b   1.000
_cell.length_c   1.000
_cell.angle_alpha   90.00
_cell.angle_beta   90.00
_cell.angle_gamma   90.00
#
_symmetry.space_group_name_H-M   'P 1'
#
loop_
_entity.id
_entity.type
_entity.pdbx_description
1 polymer ?
#
loop_
_entity_poly.entity_id
_entity_poly.type
_entity_poly.pdbx_seq_one_letter_code
_entity_poly.pdbx_strand_id
1 'polypeptide(L)'
;MKFYTFGISAFFVGIAGSLYAHYITFIDPSSFTLWQLIPVITIVIIGGLGSLKGTVIATIILVLLPEPLRFIGFPSSIIGPARQIIYALLLLLILLYKPRGFFGKVELE
;
A
#
# COMPACT_ATOMS: atom_id res chain seq x y z
N MET A 1 21.08 0.48 16.02
CA MET A 1 20.00 1.04 15.17
C MET A 1 18.92 0.03 14.78
N LYS A 2 19.27 -1.17 14.29
CA LYS A 2 18.31 -2.18 13.80
C LYS A 2 17.16 -2.53 14.78
N PHE A 3 17.48 -2.75 16.07
CA PHE A 3 16.46 -3.06 17.10
C PHE A 3 15.46 -1.92 17.33
N TYR A 4 15.92 -0.66 17.34
CA TYR A 4 15.04 0.50 17.51
C TYR A 4 14.10 0.67 16.32
N THR A 5 14.63 0.54 15.09
CA THR A 5 13.80 0.62 13.87
C THR A 5 12.76 -0.51 13.81
N PHE A 6 13.15 -1.72 14.20
CA PHE A 6 12.23 -2.86 14.30
C PHE A 6 11.17 -2.67 15.39
N GLY A 7 11.54 -2.18 16.57
CA GLY A 7 10.60 -1.90 17.65
C GLY A 7 9.57 -0.83 17.27
N ILE A 8 10.00 0.24 16.60
CA ILE A 8 9.12 1.31 16.13
C ILE A 8 8.14 0.79 15.07
N SER A 9 8.61 0.04 14.08
CA SER A 9 7.71 -0.50 13.04
C SER A 9 6.72 -1.52 13.62
N ALA A 10 7.17 -2.42 14.50
CA ALA A 10 6.32 -3.39 15.17
C ALA A 10 5.24 -2.72 16.03
N PHE A 11 5.58 -1.62 16.71
CA PHE A 11 4.62 -0.84 17.50
C PHE A 11 3.46 -0.31 16.63
N PHE A 12 3.77 0.34 15.50
CA PHE A 12 2.74 0.86 14.60
C PHE A 12 1.91 -0.25 13.95
N VAL A 13 2.54 -1.35 13.54
CA VAL A 13 1.84 -2.51 12.96
C VAL A 13 0.92 -3.17 14.00
N GLY A 14 1.36 -3.31 15.24
CA GLY A 14 0.56 -3.85 16.33
C GLY A 14 -0.69 -3.02 16.63
N ILE A 15 -0.54 -1.69 16.69
CA ILE A 15 -1.69 -0.77 16.86
C ILE A 15 -2.66 -0.92 15.69
N ALA A 16 -2.18 -0.83 14.45
CA ALA A 16 -3.02 -0.94 13.26
C ALA A 16 -3.78 -2.29 13.21
N GLY A 17 -3.12 -3.40 13.53
CA GLY A 17 -3.73 -4.72 13.58
C GLY A 17 -4.77 -4.85 14.69
N SER A 18 -4.51 -4.30 15.89
CA SER A 18 -5.46 -4.33 17.00
C SER A 18 -6.73 -3.52 16.70
N LEU A 19 -6.59 -2.34 16.08
CA LEU A 19 -7.72 -1.53 15.63
C LEU A 19 -8.51 -2.25 14.54
N TYR A 20 -7.83 -2.88 13.58
CA TYR A 20 -8.47 -3.64 12.52
C TYR A 20 -9.29 -4.82 13.08
N ALA A 21 -8.70 -5.59 14.00
CA ALA A 21 -9.38 -6.69 14.69
C ALA A 21 -10.62 -6.21 15.44
N HIS A 22 -10.50 -5.08 16.15
CA HIS A 22 -11.62 -4.49 16.87
C HIS A 22 -12.74 -3.99 15.92
N TYR A 23 -12.38 -3.41 14.78
CA TYR A 23 -13.33 -2.88 13.80
C TYR A 23 -14.10 -3.98 13.05
N ILE A 24 -13.41 -5.03 12.59
CA ILE A 24 -14.05 -6.11 11.82
C ILE A 24 -14.82 -7.06 12.75
N THR A 25 -14.51 -7.11 14.05
CA THR A 25 -15.14 -7.94 15.11
C THR A 25 -15.03 -9.45 14.93
N PHE A 26 -14.70 -9.93 13.73
CA PHE A 26 -14.50 -11.33 13.38
C PHE A 26 -13.33 -11.46 12.40
N ILE A 27 -12.34 -12.31 12.71
CA ILE A 27 -11.17 -12.49 11.87
C ILE A 27 -11.28 -13.82 11.15
N ASP A 28 -11.42 -13.74 9.83
CA ASP A 28 -11.33 -14.89 8.93
C ASP A 28 -10.03 -14.78 8.11
N PRO A 29 -9.17 -15.81 8.08
CA PRO A 29 -7.96 -15.81 7.25
C PRO A 29 -8.27 -15.64 5.75
N SER A 30 -9.47 -16.01 5.29
CA SER A 30 -9.93 -15.78 3.91
C SER A 30 -10.19 -14.30 3.59
N SER A 31 -10.30 -13.42 4.60
CA SER A 31 -10.46 -11.98 4.38
C SER A 31 -9.18 -11.31 3.88
N PHE A 32 -8.01 -11.91 4.09
CA PHE A 32 -6.72 -11.40 3.61
C PHE A 32 -6.42 -11.91 2.20
N THR A 33 -7.34 -11.64 1.27
CA THR A 33 -7.17 -12.02 -0.13
C THR A 33 -6.11 -11.17 -0.84
N LEU A 34 -5.73 -11.58 -2.05
CA LEU A 34 -4.90 -10.78 -2.95
C LEU A 34 -5.43 -9.35 -3.13
N TRP A 35 -6.74 -9.14 -3.05
CA TRP A 35 -7.35 -7.82 -3.20
C TRP A 35 -6.95 -6.84 -2.09
N GLN A 36 -6.71 -7.32 -0.86
CA GLN A 36 -6.15 -6.51 0.22
C GLN A 36 -4.63 -6.32 0.07
N LEU A 37 -3.92 -7.32 -0.45
CA LEU A 37 -2.46 -7.30 -0.53
C LEU A 37 -1.92 -6.45 -1.69
N ILE A 38 -2.61 -6.44 -2.84
CA ILE A 38 -2.20 -5.65 -4.02
C ILE A 38 -1.89 -4.19 -3.66
N PRO A 39 -2.78 -3.40 -3.04
CA PRO A 39 -2.49 -1.99 -2.76
C PRO A 39 -1.29 -1.81 -1.81
N VAL A 40 -1.12 -2.69 -0.82
CA VAL A 40 0.03 -2.65 0.10
C VAL A 40 1.33 -2.91 -0.65
N ILE A 41 1.36 -3.94 -1.49
CA ILE A 41 2.50 -4.32 -2.31
C ILE A 41 2.82 -3.20 -3.32
N THR A 42 1.79 -2.64 -3.96
CA THR A 42 1.91 -1.52 -4.89
C THR A 42 2.62 -0.33 -4.22
N ILE A 43 2.25 0.05 -3.00
CA ILE A 43 2.93 1.14 -2.27
C ILE A 43 4.44 0.86 -2.09
N VAL A 44 4.79 -0.36 -1.67
CA VAL A 44 6.19 -0.74 -1.42
C VAL A 44 7.00 -0.77 -2.71
N ILE A 45 6.46 -1.37 -3.77
CA ILE A 45 7.13 -1.49 -5.08
C ILE A 45 7.30 -0.12 -5.73
N ILE A 46 6.26 0.73 -5.70
CA ILE A 46 6.30 2.08 -6.25
C ILE A 46 7.31 2.95 -5.50
N GLY A 47 7.35 2.84 -4.16
CA GLY A 47 8.35 3.54 -3.35
C GLY A 47 9.79 3.10 -3.61
N GLY A 48 9.97 1.81 -3.92
CA GLY A 48 11.27 1.17 -4.17
C GLY A 48 11.77 0.42 -2.93
N LEU A 49 12.27 -0.81 -3.16
CA LEU A 49 12.81 -1.68 -2.12
C LEU A 49 14.05 -1.00 -1.48
N GLY A 50 13.94 -0.60 -0.21
CA GLY A 50 15.04 0.00 0.55
C GLY A 50 15.01 1.54 0.68
N SER A 51 14.01 2.23 0.12
CA SER A 51 13.93 3.71 0.20
C SER A 51 12.78 4.20 1.08
N LEU A 52 13.07 4.59 2.32
CA LEU A 52 12.07 5.14 3.24
C LEU A 52 11.35 6.36 2.66
N LYS A 53 12.10 7.29 2.04
CA LYS A 53 11.52 8.50 1.43
C LYS A 53 10.59 8.15 0.27
N GLY A 54 10.98 7.19 -0.57
CA GLY A 54 10.18 6.71 -1.68
C GLY A 54 8.87 6.08 -1.22
N THR A 55 8.94 5.20 -0.22
CA THR A 55 7.74 4.53 0.33
C THR A 55 6.79 5.52 0.99
N VAL A 56 7.29 6.52 1.72
CA VAL A 56 6.42 7.56 2.33
C VAL A 56 5.69 8.37 1.26
N ILE A 57 6.39 8.83 0.22
CA ILE A 57 5.77 9.59 -0.88
C ILE A 57 4.74 8.72 -1.62
N ALA A 58 5.10 7.47 -1.95
CA ALA A 58 4.20 6.54 -2.62
C ALA A 58 2.94 6.26 -1.77
N THR A 59 3.10 6.09 -0.45
CA THR A 59 1.99 5.90 0.48
C THR A 59 1.03 7.08 0.43
N ILE A 60 1.53 8.31 0.56
CA ILE A 60 0.70 9.51 0.52
C ILE A 60 -0.07 9.57 -0.80
N ILE A 61 0.61 9.43 -1.94
CA ILE A 61 -0.02 9.52 -3.26
C ILE A 61 -1.10 8.44 -3.43
N LEU A 62 -0.79 7.18 -3.13
CA LEU A 62 -1.68 6.05 -3.39
C LEU A 62 -2.83 5.93 -2.40
N VAL A 63 -2.66 6.42 -1.18
CA VAL A 63 -3.72 6.51 -0.16
C VAL A 63 -4.66 7.66 -0.45
N LEU A 64 -4.16 8.79 -0.97
CA LEU A 64 -5.00 9.93 -1.38
C LEU A 64 -5.62 9.73 -2.77
N LEU A 65 -5.03 8.91 -3.64
CA LEU A 65 -5.54 8.60 -4.98
C LEU A 65 -7.05 8.24 -5.04
N PRO A 66 -7.61 7.41 -4.14
CA PRO A 66 -9.03 7.09 -4.15
C PRO A 66 -9.96 8.23 -3.68
N GLU A 67 -9.46 9.28 -3.03
CA GLU A 67 -10.29 10.39 -2.54
C GLU A 67 -10.95 11.21 -3.68
N PRO A 68 -10.22 11.69 -4.71
CA PRO A 68 -10.86 12.40 -5.83
C PRO A 68 -11.80 11.50 -6.62
N LEU A 69 -11.52 10.19 -6.70
CA LEU A 69 -12.44 9.20 -7.29
C LEU A 69 -13.74 9.08 -6.48
N ARG A 70 -13.69 9.32 -5.17
CA ARG A 70 -14.88 9.39 -4.31
C ARG A 70 -15.67 10.68 -4.51
N PHE A 71 -15.01 11.81 -4.76
CA PHE A 71 -15.66 13.11 -4.94
C PHE A 71 -16.32 13.31 -6.31
N ILE A 72 -15.89 12.60 -7.36
CA ILE A 72 -16.45 12.72 -8.72
C ILE A 72 -17.86 12.07 -8.85
N GLY A 73 -18.34 11.32 -7.84
CA GLY A 73 -19.75 10.89 -7.80
C GLY A 73 -20.15 9.81 -8.81
N PHE A 74 -19.21 8.94 -9.22
CA PHE A 74 -19.55 7.79 -10.04
C PHE A 74 -20.44 6.78 -9.28
N PRO A 75 -21.23 5.93 -9.98
CA PRO A 75 -21.98 4.86 -9.33
C PRO A 75 -21.04 3.91 -8.57
N SER A 76 -21.38 3.59 -7.32
CA SER A 76 -20.59 2.74 -6.41
C SER A 76 -20.32 1.33 -6.96
N SER A 77 -21.14 0.87 -7.91
CA SER A 77 -20.97 -0.39 -8.66
C SER A 77 -19.76 -0.40 -9.60
N ILE A 78 -19.26 0.77 -10.04
CA ILE A 78 -18.10 0.88 -10.94
C ILE A 78 -16.83 1.30 -10.19
N ILE A 79 -16.97 2.05 -9.09
CA ILE A 79 -15.83 2.58 -8.32
C ILE A 79 -15.02 1.46 -7.64
N GLY A 80 -15.69 0.44 -7.10
CA GLY A 80 -15.03 -0.69 -6.44
C GLY A 80 -14.03 -1.41 -7.35
N PRO A 81 -14.48 -1.95 -8.50
CA PRO A 81 -13.60 -2.59 -9.48
C PRO A 81 -12.60 -1.63 -10.11
N ALA A 82 -13.00 -0.39 -10.42
CA ALA A 82 -12.12 0.60 -11.04
C ALA A 82 -10.89 0.90 -10.16
N ARG A 83 -11.07 1.02 -8.84
CA ARG A 83 -9.95 1.22 -7.90
C ARG A 83 -8.96 0.05 -7.96
N GLN A 84 -9.44 -1.18 -7.97
CA GLN A 84 -8.58 -2.38 -8.03
C GLN A 84 -7.81 -2.43 -9.37
N ILE A 85 -8.48 -2.13 -10.48
CA ILE A 85 -7.87 -2.07 -11.81
C ILE A 85 -6.78 -0.98 -11.85
N ILE A 86 -7.04 0.19 -11.27
CA ILE A 86 -6.05 1.28 -11.21
C ILE A 86 -4.81 0.86 -10.43
N TYR A 87 -4.96 0.22 -9.26
CA TYR A 87 -3.81 -0.27 -8.50
C TYR A 87 -3.02 -1.36 -9.24
N ALA A 88 -3.72 -2.28 -9.91
CA ALA A 88 -3.08 -3.31 -10.72
C ALA A 88 -2.35 -2.72 -11.93
N LEU A 89 -2.95 -1.74 -12.61
CA LEU A 89 -2.35 -1.04 -13.74
C LEU A 89 -1.11 -0.24 -13.31
N LEU A 90 -1.20 0.49 -12.19
CA LEU A 90 -0.06 1.22 -11.63
C LEU A 90 1.09 0.28 -11.28
N LEU A 91 0.78 -0.84 -10.62
CA LEU A 91 1.79 -1.86 -10.30
C LEU A 91 2.45 -2.41 -11.57
N LEU A 92 1.65 -2.76 -12.60
CA LEU A 92 2.17 -3.24 -13.88
C LEU A 92 3.05 -2.20 -14.58
N LEU A 93 2.62 -0.94 -14.56
CA LEU A 93 3.36 0.17 -15.18
C LEU A 93 4.70 0.40 -14.47
N ILE A 94 4.74 0.38 -13.13
CA ILE A 94 6.02 0.48 -12.42
C ILE A 94 6.92 -0.73 -12.68
N LEU A 95 6.38 -1.94 -12.70
CA LEU A 95 7.17 -3.14 -13.01
C LEU A 95 7.78 -3.07 -14.42
N LEU A 96 7.05 -2.51 -15.39
CA LEU A 96 7.52 -2.37 -16.77
C LEU A 96 8.55 -1.25 -16.94
N TYR A 97 8.27 -0.05 -16.40
CA TYR A 97 9.09 1.13 -16.66
C TYR A 97 10.24 1.33 -15.66
N LYS A 98 10.06 0.90 -14.40
CA LYS A 98 11.05 1.13 -13.34
C LYS A 98 10.96 0.06 -12.25
N PRO A 99 11.45 -1.17 -12.50
CA PRO A 99 11.35 -2.30 -11.56
C PRO A 99 12.05 -2.07 -10.21
N ARG A 100 12.87 -1.01 -10.09
CA ARG A 100 13.51 -0.58 -8.84
C ARG A 100 12.69 0.46 -8.04
N GLY A 101 11.49 0.84 -8.49
CA GLY A 101 10.66 1.89 -7.89
C GLY A 101 11.14 3.31 -8.17
N PHE A 102 10.37 4.32 -7.78
CA PHE A 102 10.67 5.73 -8.10
C PHE A 102 11.95 6.24 -7.42
N PHE A 103 12.23 5.82 -6.20
CA PHE A 103 13.37 6.29 -5.39
C PHE A 103 14.26 5.16 -4.87
N GLY A 104 14.23 3.98 -5.49
CA GLY A 104 15.07 2.85 -5.10
C GLY A 104 16.56 3.18 -5.28
N LYS A 105 17.21 3.60 -4.19
CA LYS A 105 18.67 3.57 -4.09
C LYS A 105 19.06 2.19 -3.63
N VAL A 106 19.83 1.50 -4.46
CA VAL A 106 20.56 0.31 -4.05
C VAL A 106 21.72 0.80 -3.22
N GLU A 107 21.51 0.99 -1.92
CA GLU A 107 22.62 1.11 -0.99
C GLU A 107 22.88 -0.31 -0.49
N LEU A 108 23.79 -1.00 -1.18
CA LEU A 108 24.44 -2.19 -0.68
C LEU A 108 25.41 -1.71 0.41
N GLU A 109 24.98 -1.79 1.67
CA GLU A 109 25.88 -1.93 2.82
C GLU A 109 25.43 -3.11 3.68
#